data_AF-D5RBE6-F1
#
_entry.id   AF-D5RBE6-F1
#
_cell.length_a   1.000
_cell.length_b   1.000
_cell.length_c   1.000
_cell.angle_alpha   90.00
_cell.angle_beta   90.00
_cell.angle_gamma   90.00
#
_symmetry.space_group_name_H-M   'P 1'
#
loop_
_entity.id
_entity.type
_entity.pdbx_description
1 polymer ?
#
loop_
_entity_poly.entity_id
_entity_poly.type
_entity_poly.pdbx_seq_one_letter_code
_entity_poly.pdbx_strand_id
1 'polypeptide(L)'
;AVDILSLTDFQFYKKNDSLIISNFSTVKDYIGIKSDIDKINIAFYIFSILNQILVENGRNRKIYEVLEKTLDYLNTSNDERKNYLLILFFLNTLIKEEGISLEDNSNMEELQVVVETQRKVEIDDNVKRILQYLFEDNLKVVINDEKYKINYIRKAILVLENYINFHLDTNINAQKILWGALLW
;
A
#
# COMPACT_ATOMS: atom_id res chain seq x y z
N ALA A 1 18.75 -10.74 16.30
CA ALA A 1 18.81 -11.30 14.94
C ALA A 1 18.07 -10.35 14.02
N VAL A 2 18.46 -10.23 12.75
CA VAL A 2 17.64 -9.52 11.76
C VAL A 2 16.47 -10.44 11.41
N ASP A 3 15.26 -9.93 11.51
CA ASP A 3 14.04 -10.68 11.21
C ASP A 3 13.15 -9.87 10.26
N ILE A 4 12.31 -10.57 9.50
CA ILE A 4 11.26 -9.95 8.68
C ILE A 4 10.33 -9.18 9.61
N LEU A 5 9.76 -8.05 9.14
CA LEU A 5 8.90 -7.19 9.95
C LEU A 5 9.60 -6.72 11.24
N SER A 6 10.83 -6.23 11.10
CA SER A 6 11.54 -5.50 12.15
C SER A 6 12.16 -4.22 11.58
N LEU A 7 12.16 -3.15 12.37
CA LEU A 7 12.96 -1.97 12.09
C LEU A 7 14.36 -2.21 12.66
N THR A 8 15.37 -2.17 11.80
CA THR A 8 16.76 -2.46 12.18
C THR A 8 17.69 -1.38 11.66
N ASP A 9 18.54 -0.90 12.55
CA ASP A 9 19.66 -0.02 12.19
C ASP A 9 20.82 -0.88 11.70
N PHE A 10 21.35 -0.53 10.53
CA PHE A 10 22.50 -1.21 9.93
C PHE A 10 23.69 -0.28 9.86
N GLN A 11 24.85 -0.76 10.31
CA GLN A 11 26.14 -0.21 9.97
C GLN A 11 26.77 -1.10 8.92
N PHE A 12 27.16 -0.52 7.79
CA PHE A 12 27.75 -1.24 6.68
C PHE A 12 28.82 -0.40 6.00
N TYR A 13 29.73 -1.06 5.30
CA TYR A 13 30.71 -0.42 4.44
C TYR A 13 30.63 -1.00 3.04
N LYS A 14 30.93 -0.16 2.05
CA LYS A 14 30.97 -0.58 0.64
C LYS A 14 32.35 -1.11 0.31
N LYS A 15 32.42 -2.32 -0.27
CA LYS A 15 33.64 -2.91 -0.83
C LYS A 15 33.33 -3.35 -2.26
N ASN A 16 33.92 -2.65 -3.24
CA ASN A 16 33.55 -2.77 -4.65
C ASN A 16 32.03 -2.51 -4.81
N ASP A 17 31.31 -3.41 -5.46
CA ASP A 17 29.86 -3.31 -5.66
C ASP A 17 29.03 -3.96 -4.53
N SER A 18 29.69 -4.47 -3.48
CA SER A 18 29.01 -5.14 -2.37
C SER A 18 28.91 -4.24 -1.14
N LEU A 19 27.78 -4.33 -0.43
CA LEU A 19 27.60 -3.77 0.91
C LEU A 19 27.88 -4.87 1.94
N ILE A 20 28.86 -4.64 2.81
CA ILE A 20 29.21 -5.56 3.89
C ILE A 20 28.71 -4.97 5.20
N ILE A 21 27.79 -5.69 5.85
CA ILE A 21 27.24 -5.31 7.16
C ILE A 21 28.31 -5.54 8.22
N SER A 22 28.70 -4.49 8.94
CA SER A 22 29.64 -4.54 10.04
C SER A 22 28.96 -4.71 11.40
N ASN A 23 27.76 -4.14 11.55
CA ASN A 23 26.96 -4.24 12.77
C ASN A 23 25.48 -3.99 12.46
N PHE A 24 24.59 -4.50 13.31
CA PHE A 24 23.17 -4.18 13.23
C PHE A 24 22.52 -4.23 14.62
N SER A 25 21.47 -3.43 14.80
CA SER A 25 20.65 -3.44 16.02
C SER A 25 19.19 -3.28 15.68
N THR A 26 18.37 -4.23 16.13
CA THR A 26 16.92 -4.13 16.02
C THR A 26 16.41 -2.99 16.90
N VAL A 27 15.77 -2.01 16.28
CA VAL A 27 15.16 -0.85 16.94
C VAL A 27 13.74 -1.20 17.40
N LYS A 28 12.99 -1.91 16.55
CA LYS A 28 11.59 -2.27 16.80
C LYS A 28 11.24 -3.61 16.19
N ASP A 29 10.48 -4.41 16.93
CA ASP A 29 9.90 -5.65 16.44
C ASP A 29 8.38 -5.51 16.31
N TYR A 30 7.84 -5.79 15.12
CA TYR A 30 6.41 -5.65 14.83
C TYR A 30 5.63 -6.93 15.21
N ILE A 31 5.72 -7.31 16.48
CA ILE A 31 5.13 -8.55 17.01
C ILE A 31 3.63 -8.64 16.76
N GLY A 32 2.89 -7.53 16.87
CA GLY A 32 1.45 -7.49 16.66
C GLY A 32 1.04 -7.72 15.20
N ILE A 33 1.93 -7.44 14.24
CA ILE A 33 1.76 -7.89 12.84
C ILE A 33 2.08 -9.38 12.77
N LYS A 34 3.24 -9.81 13.29
CA LYS A 34 3.70 -11.21 13.22
C LYS A 34 2.75 -12.23 13.84
N SER A 35 1.93 -11.81 14.80
CA SER A 35 0.95 -12.67 15.46
C SER A 35 -0.37 -12.83 14.71
N ASP A 36 -0.57 -12.14 13.59
CA ASP A 36 -1.85 -12.03 12.88
C ASP A 36 -1.65 -12.19 11.36
N ILE A 37 -2.20 -13.28 10.81
CA ILE A 37 -2.01 -13.63 9.39
C ILE A 37 -2.56 -12.58 8.44
N ASP A 38 -3.66 -11.91 8.79
CA ASP A 38 -4.27 -10.89 7.94
C ASP A 38 -3.40 -9.64 7.92
N LYS A 39 -2.82 -9.26 9.06
CA LYS A 39 -1.85 -8.15 9.12
C LYS A 39 -0.55 -8.48 8.40
N ILE A 40 -0.07 -9.74 8.48
CA ILE A 40 1.07 -10.20 7.69
C ILE A 40 0.79 -10.03 6.20
N ASN A 41 -0.39 -10.45 5.73
CA ASN A 41 -0.78 -10.32 4.33
C ASN A 41 -0.80 -8.85 3.89
N ILE A 42 -1.31 -7.94 4.72
CA ILE A 42 -1.29 -6.50 4.46
C ILE A 42 0.15 -5.97 4.34
N ALA A 43 1.03 -6.34 5.28
CA ALA A 43 2.41 -5.88 5.25
C ALA A 43 3.17 -6.44 4.03
N PHE A 44 2.95 -7.71 3.68
CA PHE A 44 3.54 -8.32 2.50
C PHE A 44 2.99 -7.76 1.19
N TYR A 45 1.71 -7.39 1.16
CA TYR A 45 1.15 -6.65 0.04
C TYR A 45 1.88 -5.32 -0.18
N ILE A 46 2.05 -4.53 0.89
CA ILE A 46 2.80 -3.27 0.84
C ILE A 46 4.25 -3.51 0.37
N PHE A 47 4.94 -4.51 0.92
CA PHE A 47 6.31 -4.83 0.48
C PHE A 47 6.37 -5.28 -0.97
N SER A 48 5.37 -6.01 -1.47
CA SER A 48 5.32 -6.47 -2.86
C SER A 48 5.21 -5.30 -3.85
N ILE A 49 4.54 -4.22 -3.45
CA ILE A 49 4.44 -2.99 -4.24
C ILE A 49 5.80 -2.28 -4.23
N LEU A 50 6.34 -2.05 -3.02
CA LEU A 50 7.61 -1.35 -2.85
C LEU A 50 8.76 -2.04 -3.61
N ASN A 51 8.81 -3.37 -3.60
CA ASN A 51 9.82 -4.13 -4.34
C ASN A 51 9.76 -3.94 -5.86
N GLN A 52 8.62 -3.52 -6.42
CA GLN A 52 8.45 -3.31 -7.85
C GLN A 52 8.68 -1.85 -8.26
N ILE A 53 8.41 -0.89 -7.37
CA ILE A 53 8.52 0.54 -7.69
C ILE A 53 9.84 1.17 -7.25
N LEU A 54 10.49 0.65 -6.20
CA LEU A 54 11.70 1.27 -5.67
C LEU A 54 12.91 0.95 -6.54
N VAL A 55 13.60 2.01 -6.97
CA VAL A 55 14.86 1.90 -7.70
C VAL A 55 16.02 1.63 -6.73
N GLU A 56 16.95 0.75 -7.14
CA GLU A 56 18.16 0.46 -6.34
C GLU A 56 18.94 1.72 -5.99
N ASN A 57 19.34 1.85 -4.72
CA ASN A 57 20.00 3.03 -4.15
C ASN A 57 19.19 4.35 -4.24
N GLY A 58 17.93 4.28 -4.67
CA GLY A 58 16.98 5.39 -4.64
C GLY A 58 16.71 5.85 -3.22
N ARG A 59 16.78 7.16 -2.98
CA ARG A 59 16.44 7.76 -1.69
C ARG A 59 15.03 8.32 -1.74
N ASN A 60 14.05 7.54 -1.27
CA ASN A 60 12.70 8.04 -1.07
C ASN A 60 12.35 8.09 0.43
N ARG A 61 12.75 9.19 1.08
CA ARG A 61 12.53 9.40 2.51
C ARG A 61 11.04 9.43 2.86
N LYS A 62 10.21 9.97 1.97
CA LYS A 62 8.79 10.12 2.21
C LYS A 62 8.05 8.78 2.20
N ILE A 63 8.34 7.92 1.22
CA ILE A 63 7.83 6.54 1.20
C ILE A 63 8.30 5.78 2.45
N TYR A 64 9.56 5.93 2.85
CA TYR A 64 10.07 5.30 4.07
C TYR A 64 9.31 5.73 5.33
N GLU A 65 9.13 7.04 5.55
CA GLU A 65 8.39 7.56 6.71
C GLU A 65 6.92 7.11 6.74
N VAL A 66 6.30 6.99 5.55
CA VAL A 66 4.91 6.53 5.42
C VAL A 66 4.82 5.03 5.67
N LEU A 67 5.79 4.24 5.20
CA LEU A 67 5.91 2.80 5.48
C LEU A 67 6.06 2.55 6.98
N GLU A 68 6.97 3.26 7.64
CA GLU A 68 7.19 3.12 9.09
C GLU A 68 5.89 3.40 9.87
N LYS A 69 5.22 4.53 9.59
CA LYS A 69 3.93 4.87 10.22
C LYS A 69 2.83 3.85 9.94
N THR A 70 2.84 3.27 8.73
CA THR A 70 1.88 2.24 8.32
C THR A 70 2.08 0.96 9.13
N LEU A 71 3.33 0.50 9.27
CA LEU A 71 3.66 -0.66 10.09
C LEU A 71 3.38 -0.40 11.58
N ASP A 72 3.69 0.80 12.07
CA ASP A 72 3.40 1.22 13.45
C ASP A 72 1.91 1.14 13.79
N TYR A 73 1.07 1.69 12.91
CA TYR A 73 -0.38 1.65 13.07
C TYR A 73 -0.89 0.21 12.97
N LEU A 74 -0.49 -0.53 11.92
CA LEU A 74 -0.95 -1.90 11.69
C LEU A 74 -0.59 -2.83 12.86
N ASN A 75 0.57 -2.64 13.46
CA ASN A 75 1.04 -3.41 14.61
C ASN A 75 0.16 -3.26 15.85
N THR A 76 -0.57 -2.16 15.99
CA THR A 76 -1.41 -1.88 17.18
C THR A 76 -2.91 -1.92 16.89
N SER A 77 -3.31 -1.76 15.63
CA SER A 77 -4.71 -1.71 15.21
C SER A 77 -5.35 -3.10 15.12
N ASN A 78 -6.54 -3.25 15.71
CA ASN A 78 -7.37 -4.46 15.58
C ASN A 78 -8.63 -4.22 14.73
N ASP A 79 -8.75 -3.06 14.10
CA ASP A 79 -9.90 -2.68 13.27
C ASP A 79 -9.60 -3.03 11.80
N GLU A 80 -10.15 -4.15 11.33
CA GLU A 80 -9.93 -4.67 9.97
C GLU A 80 -10.26 -3.60 8.91
N ARG A 81 -11.40 -2.92 9.06
CA ARG A 81 -11.86 -1.91 8.10
C ARG A 81 -10.86 -0.74 8.01
N LYS A 82 -10.36 -0.25 9.14
CA LYS A 82 -9.34 0.80 9.15
C LYS A 82 -8.00 0.31 8.60
N ASN A 83 -7.65 -0.96 8.81
CA ASN A 83 -6.44 -1.54 8.22
C ASN A 83 -6.51 -1.57 6.68
N TYR A 84 -7.68 -1.81 6.09
CA TYR A 84 -7.85 -1.68 4.64
C TYR A 84 -7.88 -0.21 4.16
N LEU A 85 -8.44 0.72 4.94
CA LEU A 85 -8.36 2.15 4.63
C LEU A 85 -6.92 2.67 4.69
N LEU A 86 -6.08 2.11 5.56
CA LEU A 86 -4.65 2.39 5.60
C LEU A 86 -3.95 1.99 4.29
N ILE A 87 -4.33 0.84 3.70
CA ILE A 87 -3.82 0.43 2.38
C ILE A 87 -4.19 1.46 1.32
N LEU A 88 -5.46 1.90 1.27
CA LEU A 88 -5.88 2.95 0.33
C LEU A 88 -5.06 4.23 0.47
N PHE A 89 -4.87 4.68 1.72
CA PHE A 89 -4.06 5.85 2.02
C PHE A 89 -2.61 5.66 1.55
N PHE A 90 -2.03 4.49 1.77
CA PHE A 90 -0.69 4.15 1.34
C PHE A 90 -0.56 4.18 -0.19
N LEU A 91 -1.48 3.54 -0.93
CA LEU A 91 -1.48 3.53 -2.39
C LEU A 91 -1.61 4.94 -2.98
N ASN A 92 -2.51 5.77 -2.45
CA ASN A 92 -2.63 7.16 -2.88
C ASN A 92 -1.35 7.97 -2.63
N THR A 93 -0.66 7.69 -1.52
CA THR A 93 0.61 8.33 -1.23
C THR A 93 1.68 7.91 -2.25
N LEU A 94 1.73 6.62 -2.61
CA LEU A 94 2.65 6.15 -3.65
C LEU A 94 2.38 6.83 -5.00
N ILE A 95 1.11 6.91 -5.41
CA ILE A 95 0.69 7.61 -6.63
C ILE A 95 1.19 9.06 -6.64
N LYS A 96 1.07 9.76 -5.51
CA LYS A 96 1.56 11.13 -5.34
C LYS A 96 3.08 11.22 -5.44
N GLU A 97 3.81 10.35 -4.74
CA GLU A 97 5.28 10.38 -4.68
C GLU A 97 5.97 9.91 -5.97
N GLU A 98 5.34 8.99 -6.73
CA GLU A 98 5.83 8.54 -8.04
C GLU A 98 5.47 9.52 -9.17
N GLY A 99 4.77 10.62 -8.88
CA GLY A 99 4.44 11.67 -9.85
C GLY A 99 3.37 11.28 -10.86
N ILE A 100 2.65 10.18 -10.64
CA ILE A 100 1.53 9.71 -11.47
C ILE A 100 0.19 10.18 -10.90
N SER A 101 0.16 11.39 -10.33
CA SER A 101 -1.06 11.92 -9.72
C SER A 101 -2.12 12.22 -10.76
N LEU A 102 -3.37 11.96 -10.41
CA LEU A 102 -4.54 12.30 -11.22
C LEU A 102 -4.79 13.83 -11.16
N GLU A 103 -4.84 14.51 -12.31
CA GLU A 103 -5.07 15.97 -12.41
C GLU A 103 -6.55 16.37 -12.28
N ASP A 104 -6.83 17.39 -11.45
CA ASP A 104 -8.18 17.74 -10.98
C ASP A 104 -9.25 17.86 -12.07
N ASN A 105 -10.33 17.07 -11.87
CA ASN A 105 -11.58 16.87 -12.62
C ASN A 105 -11.65 15.69 -13.61
N SER A 106 -10.55 15.19 -14.18
CA SER A 106 -10.57 13.99 -15.04
C SER A 106 -10.25 12.68 -14.30
N ASN A 107 -9.94 12.76 -13.00
CA ASN A 107 -9.50 11.65 -12.15
C ASN A 107 -10.35 10.38 -12.28
N MET A 108 -11.67 10.53 -12.31
CA MET A 108 -12.58 9.39 -12.38
C MET A 108 -12.71 8.81 -13.79
N GLU A 109 -12.56 9.62 -14.83
CA GLU A 109 -12.60 9.17 -16.21
C GLU A 109 -11.32 8.39 -16.56
N GLU A 110 -10.16 8.91 -16.14
CA GLU A 110 -8.88 8.22 -16.29
C GLU A 110 -8.88 6.87 -15.56
N LEU A 111 -9.36 6.82 -14.31
CA LEU A 111 -9.51 5.56 -13.58
C LEU A 111 -10.48 4.59 -14.25
N GLN A 112 -11.60 5.09 -14.80
CA GLN A 112 -12.54 4.24 -15.52
C GLN A 112 -11.90 3.62 -16.77
N VAL A 113 -11.17 4.42 -17.56
CA VAL A 113 -10.46 3.93 -18.76
C VAL A 113 -9.41 2.86 -18.41
N VAL A 114 -8.62 3.10 -17.35
CA VAL A 114 -7.62 2.10 -16.90
C VAL A 114 -8.28 0.81 -16.41
N VAL A 115 -9.41 0.92 -15.71
CA VAL A 115 -10.12 -0.26 -15.19
C VAL A 115 -10.87 -1.03 -16.28
N GLU A 116 -11.35 -0.36 -17.34
CA GLU A 116 -11.92 -1.03 -18.51
C GLU A 116 -10.87 -1.83 -19.29
N THR A 117 -9.63 -1.34 -19.31
CA THR A 117 -8.51 -1.99 -20.00
C THR A 117 -7.82 -3.07 -19.18
N GLN A 118 -7.82 -2.96 -17.84
CA GLN A 118 -7.19 -3.92 -16.93
C GLN A 118 -8.16 -4.50 -15.89
N ARG A 119 -8.26 -5.84 -15.84
CA ARG A 119 -9.00 -6.64 -14.84
C ARG A 119 -10.30 -5.95 -14.38
N LYS A 120 -11.32 -5.89 -15.25
CA LYS A 120 -12.62 -5.22 -15.04
C LYS A 120 -13.09 -5.18 -13.57
N VAL A 121 -12.83 -4.07 -12.88
CA VAL A 121 -13.38 -3.79 -11.55
C VAL A 121 -14.56 -2.83 -11.72
N GLU A 122 -15.71 -3.18 -11.18
CA GLU A 122 -16.86 -2.26 -11.24
C GLU A 122 -16.69 -1.11 -10.24
N ILE A 123 -16.70 0.13 -10.75
CA ILE A 123 -16.68 1.35 -9.93
C ILE A 123 -18.12 1.79 -9.65
N ASP A 124 -18.69 1.31 -8.54
CA ASP A 124 -19.99 1.77 -8.04
C ASP A 124 -19.91 3.13 -7.33
N ASP A 125 -21.07 3.74 -7.04
CA ASP A 125 -21.16 5.08 -6.43
C ASP A 125 -20.43 5.19 -5.08
N ASN A 126 -20.39 4.11 -4.29
CA ASN A 126 -19.70 4.12 -3.02
C ASN A 126 -18.18 4.06 -3.23
N VAL A 127 -17.70 3.22 -4.16
CA VAL A 127 -16.29 3.18 -4.55
C VAL A 127 -15.84 4.54 -5.07
N LYS A 128 -16.63 5.15 -5.98
CA LYS A 128 -16.36 6.49 -6.51
C LYS A 128 -16.23 7.53 -5.40
N ARG A 129 -17.16 7.55 -4.44
CA ARG A 129 -17.11 8.47 -3.31
C ARG A 129 -15.91 8.24 -2.40
N ILE A 130 -15.53 6.99 -2.14
CA ILE A 130 -14.34 6.67 -1.34
C ILE A 130 -13.09 7.26 -2.01
N LEU A 131 -12.94 7.05 -3.32
CA LEU A 131 -11.81 7.57 -4.09
C LEU A 131 -11.79 9.10 -4.13
N GLN A 132 -12.95 9.75 -4.33
CA GLN A 132 -13.06 11.21 -4.25
C GLN A 132 -12.58 11.75 -2.89
N TYR A 133 -13.09 11.22 -1.78
CA TYR A 133 -12.64 11.64 -0.45
C TYR A 133 -11.17 11.34 -0.18
N LEU A 134 -10.60 10.30 -0.81
CA LEU A 134 -9.18 9.98 -0.70
C LEU A 134 -8.32 11.02 -1.43
N PHE A 135 -8.72 11.42 -2.64
CA PHE A 135 -7.98 12.42 -3.43
C PHE A 135 -8.09 13.83 -2.85
N GLU A 136 -9.23 14.17 -2.25
CA GLU A 136 -9.46 15.42 -1.51
C GLU A 136 -8.82 15.45 -0.10
N ASP A 137 -8.00 14.44 0.24
CA ASP A 137 -7.36 14.28 1.56
C ASP A 137 -8.35 14.30 2.75
N ASN A 138 -9.59 13.85 2.51
CA ASN A 138 -10.72 13.86 3.46
C ASN A 138 -11.24 12.45 3.80
N LEU A 139 -10.34 11.46 3.83
CA LEU A 139 -10.67 10.05 4.16
C LEU A 139 -11.33 9.88 5.54
N LYS A 140 -11.23 10.88 6.43
CA LYS A 140 -11.92 10.94 7.73
C LYS A 140 -13.44 10.74 7.59
N VAL A 141 -14.05 11.27 6.52
CA VAL A 141 -15.48 11.07 6.24
C VAL A 141 -15.78 9.59 6.04
N VAL A 142 -14.93 8.89 5.27
CA VAL A 142 -15.06 7.45 5.04
C VAL A 142 -14.88 6.69 6.35
N ILE A 143 -13.84 7.00 7.14
CA ILE A 143 -13.55 6.33 8.41
C ILE A 143 -14.76 6.36 9.36
N ASN A 144 -15.40 7.53 9.49
CA ASN A 144 -16.47 7.76 10.46
C ASN A 144 -17.86 7.29 10.00
N ASP A 145 -18.04 6.95 8.72
CA ASP A 145 -19.33 6.57 8.16
C ASP A 145 -19.38 5.06 7.83
N GLU A 146 -20.15 4.32 8.62
CA GLU A 146 -20.31 2.86 8.51
C GLU A 146 -20.93 2.40 7.19
N LYS A 147 -21.55 3.30 6.40
CA LYS A 147 -22.08 2.93 5.08
C LYS A 147 -20.98 2.44 4.14
N TYR A 148 -19.75 2.92 4.32
CA TYR A 148 -18.58 2.48 3.57
C TYR A 148 -18.05 1.16 4.14
N LYS A 149 -18.75 0.08 3.80
CA LYS A 149 -18.40 -1.30 4.14
C LYS A 149 -17.06 -1.71 3.54
N ILE A 150 -16.43 -2.70 4.17
CA ILE A 150 -15.14 -3.26 3.76
C ILE A 150 -15.09 -3.68 2.29
N ASN A 151 -16.18 -4.22 1.72
CA ASN A 151 -16.23 -4.63 0.32
C ASN A 151 -16.02 -3.45 -0.66
N TYR A 152 -16.54 -2.26 -0.35
CA TYR A 152 -16.32 -1.07 -1.18
C TYR A 152 -14.87 -0.59 -1.08
N ILE A 153 -14.27 -0.67 0.11
CA ILE A 153 -12.87 -0.34 0.35
C ILE A 153 -11.96 -1.30 -0.43
N ARG A 154 -12.25 -2.61 -0.40
CA ARG A 154 -11.53 -3.63 -1.17
C ARG A 154 -11.61 -3.37 -2.68
N LYS A 155 -12.78 -3.01 -3.22
CA LYS A 155 -12.90 -2.60 -4.62
C LYS A 155 -12.07 -1.36 -4.94
N ALA A 156 -12.10 -0.34 -4.07
CA ALA A 156 -11.29 0.87 -4.27
C ALA A 156 -9.78 0.55 -4.28
N ILE A 157 -9.31 -0.40 -3.46
CA ILE A 157 -7.91 -0.86 -3.47
C ILE A 157 -7.56 -1.44 -4.84
N LEU A 158 -8.44 -2.28 -5.41
CA LEU A 158 -8.21 -2.86 -6.74
C LEU A 158 -8.17 -1.81 -7.85
N VAL A 159 -9.00 -0.76 -7.74
CA VAL A 159 -8.98 0.37 -8.70
C VAL A 159 -7.61 1.07 -8.67
N LEU A 160 -7.11 1.42 -7.48
CA LEU A 160 -5.79 2.06 -7.35
C LEU A 160 -4.63 1.12 -7.72
N GLU A 161 -4.74 -0.19 -7.41
CA GLU A 161 -3.76 -1.19 -7.83
C GLU A 161 -3.67 -1.28 -9.35
N ASN A 162 -4.81 -1.35 -10.05
CA ASN A 162 -4.82 -1.38 -11.51
C ASN A 162 -4.22 -0.09 -12.09
N TYR A 163 -4.50 1.05 -11.47
CA TYR A 163 -3.90 2.33 -11.85
C TYR A 163 -2.37 2.29 -11.72
N ILE A 164 -1.84 1.87 -10.57
CA ILE A 164 -0.40 1.74 -10.34
C ILE A 164 0.23 0.76 -11.34
N ASN A 165 -0.39 -0.41 -11.54
CA ASN A 165 0.08 -1.40 -12.51
C ASN A 165 0.17 -0.86 -13.93
N PHE A 166 -0.83 -0.09 -14.36
CA PHE A 166 -0.84 0.50 -15.70
C PHE A 166 0.25 1.56 -15.88
N HIS A 167 0.38 2.49 -14.91
CA HIS A 167 1.29 3.63 -15.06
C HIS A 167 2.76 3.30 -14.75
N LEU A 168 3.01 2.32 -13.90
CA LEU A 168 4.38 1.95 -13.48
C LEU A 168 4.84 0.61 -14.08
N ASP A 169 4.07 0.01 -14.99
CA ASP A 169 4.36 -1.30 -15.61
C ASP A 169 4.65 -2.40 -14.57
N THR A 170 3.82 -2.45 -13.52
CA THR A 170 3.94 -3.44 -12.43
C THR A 170 2.89 -4.55 -12.54
N ASN A 171 3.05 -5.62 -11.76
CA ASN A 171 2.11 -6.75 -11.71
C ASN A 171 1.73 -7.10 -10.27
N ILE A 172 1.29 -6.09 -9.52
CA ILE A 172 0.76 -6.22 -8.16
C ILE A 172 -0.57 -7.00 -8.22
N ASN A 173 -0.84 -7.81 -7.19
CA ASN A 173 -2.05 -8.62 -7.11
C ASN A 173 -2.57 -8.72 -5.67
N ALA A 174 -3.41 -7.76 -5.27
CA ALA A 174 -4.08 -7.74 -3.97
C ALA A 174 -4.95 -8.97 -3.75
N GLN A 175 -5.66 -9.44 -4.78
CA GLN A 175 -6.56 -10.60 -4.63
C GLN A 175 -5.80 -11.85 -4.17
N LYS A 176 -4.63 -12.09 -4.76
CA LYS A 176 -3.75 -13.20 -4.40
C LYS A 176 -3.14 -13.03 -3.01
N ILE A 177 -2.63 -11.83 -2.69
CA ILE A 177 -1.84 -11.61 -1.48
C ILE A 177 -2.71 -11.33 -0.24
N LEU A 178 -3.74 -10.48 -0.37
CA LEU A 178 -4.59 -10.06 0.75
C LEU A 178 -5.71 -11.05 1.05
N TRP A 179 -6.30 -11.66 0.02
CA TRP A 179 -7.53 -12.47 0.17
C TRP A 179 -7.34 -13.94 -0.18
N GLY A 180 -6.09 -14.34 -0.45
CA GLY A 180 -5.75 -15.74 -0.69
C GLY A 180 -6.53 -16.36 -1.84
N ALA A 181 -6.84 -15.59 -2.89
CA ALA A 181 -7.58 -16.09 -4.04
C ALA A 181 -6.85 -17.30 -4.66
N LEU A 182 -7.33 -18.50 -4.31
CA LEU A 182 -7.28 -19.67 -5.15
C LEU A 182 -7.91 -19.27 -6.48
N LEU A 183 -7.17 -19.50 -7.57
CA LEU A 183 -7.64 -19.39 -8.95
C LEU A 183 -9.09 -19.91 -9.07
N TRP A 184 -10.04 -19.03 -9.36
CA TRP A 184 -11.29 -19.38 -10.02
C TRP A 184 -11.54 -18.41 -11.17
#